data_AF-A0A3R9ZQE3-F1
#
_entry.id   AF-A0A3R9ZQE3-F1
#
_cell.length_a   1.000
_cell.length_b   1.000
_cell.length_c   1.000
_cell.angle_alpha   90.00
_cell.angle_beta   90.00
_cell.angle_gamma   90.00
#
_symmetry.space_group_name_H-M   'P 1'
#
loop_
_entity.id
_entity.type
_entity.pdbx_description
1 polymer ?
#
loop_
_entity_poly.entity_id
_entity_poly.type
_entity_poly.pdbx_seq_one_letter_code
_entity_poly.pdbx_strand_id
1 'polypeptide(L)'
;MNRLAYMRVGSLAEARQALALPGSIALAGGTTVTDLAKLDVLMPDRLVDIMGIPGLDGIAVEAGRLRIGALARMADVARHGEVRRLAPAIAASLECAASAQIRNMATMAGNILQRTRCAYFRDPASYPACNRRTPGSGCAAIGGVTHNHAILGVTDACMASYPGDLAIVLAALDAVVHTDARDIAIGDLFAEPGSGTETILAAGEIVTAVSVAADAGAARSSYLKVRDRQSYEFAAVSVALAVDLTRDQPDIRVAVGGVATRPWRLPAVEAALRAGPPSRERL
;
A
#
# COMPACT_ATOMS: atom_id res chain seq x y z
N MET A 1 -1.31 12.48 -22.54
CA MET A 1 0.03 11.82 -22.54
C MET A 1 1.04 12.61 -23.38
N ASN A 2 1.87 13.38 -22.69
CA ASN A 2 2.96 14.15 -23.30
C ASN A 2 4.12 13.26 -23.75
N ARG A 3 5.02 13.80 -24.58
CA ARG A 3 6.29 13.15 -24.93
C ARG A 3 7.12 12.96 -23.66
N LEU A 4 7.46 11.70 -23.34
CA LEU A 4 8.28 11.34 -22.18
C LEU A 4 9.51 10.55 -22.60
N ALA A 5 10.56 10.63 -21.81
CA ALA A 5 11.74 9.78 -21.93
C ALA A 5 11.53 8.44 -21.21
N TYR A 6 12.05 7.36 -21.76
CA TYR A 6 12.10 6.05 -21.12
C TYR A 6 13.55 5.63 -20.95
N MET A 7 13.89 5.14 -19.76
CA MET A 7 15.21 4.63 -19.42
C MET A 7 15.03 3.33 -18.64
N ARG A 8 15.83 2.32 -18.95
CA ARG A 8 15.96 1.12 -18.10
C ARG A 8 17.28 1.20 -17.36
N VAL A 9 17.27 0.82 -16.09
CA VAL A 9 18.45 0.79 -15.21
C VAL A 9 18.73 -0.64 -14.73
N GLY A 10 20.00 -0.95 -14.51
CA GLY A 10 20.46 -2.27 -14.07
C GLY A 10 20.87 -2.34 -12.60
N SER A 11 20.91 -1.21 -11.88
CA SER A 11 21.31 -1.16 -10.48
C SER A 11 20.53 -0.11 -9.67
N LEU A 12 20.53 -0.26 -8.34
CA LEU A 12 19.97 0.75 -7.42
C LEU A 12 20.69 2.09 -7.54
N ALA A 13 22.01 2.08 -7.77
CA ALA A 13 22.78 3.31 -7.93
C ALA A 13 22.36 4.10 -9.18
N GLU A 14 22.22 3.42 -10.33
CA GLU A 14 21.70 4.02 -11.56
C GLU A 14 20.26 4.51 -11.38
N ALA A 15 19.42 3.70 -10.73
CA ALA A 15 18.03 4.06 -10.45
C ALA A 15 17.93 5.34 -9.61
N ARG A 16 18.70 5.44 -8.52
CA ARG A 16 18.75 6.63 -7.66
C ARG A 16 19.21 7.85 -8.44
N GLN A 17 20.28 7.73 -9.23
CA GLN A 17 20.77 8.84 -10.05
C GLN A 17 19.72 9.32 -11.06
N ALA A 18 19.05 8.38 -11.75
CA ALA A 18 18.04 8.70 -12.73
C ALA A 18 16.77 9.31 -12.10
N LEU A 19 16.36 8.82 -10.93
CA LEU A 19 15.18 9.30 -10.21
C LEU A 19 15.41 10.62 -9.45
N ALA A 20 16.66 11.00 -9.18
CA ALA A 20 16.99 12.30 -8.60
C ALA A 20 16.75 13.47 -9.58
N LEU A 21 16.65 13.18 -10.89
CA LEU A 21 16.36 14.20 -11.90
C LEU A 21 14.88 14.64 -11.80
N PRO A 22 14.57 15.95 -11.89
CA PRO A 22 13.20 16.45 -11.89
C PRO A 22 12.30 15.76 -12.92
N GLY A 23 11.02 15.58 -12.57
CA GLY A 23 10.03 14.94 -13.44
C GLY A 23 10.21 13.43 -13.65
N SER A 24 11.13 12.78 -12.94
CA SER A 24 11.38 11.34 -13.05
C SER A 24 10.49 10.52 -12.13
N ILE A 25 9.93 9.44 -12.65
CA ILE A 25 9.09 8.50 -11.89
C ILE A 25 9.58 7.08 -12.12
N ALA A 26 9.66 6.30 -11.03
CA ALA A 26 9.99 4.88 -11.11
C ALA A 26 8.86 4.11 -11.77
N LEU A 27 9.21 3.25 -12.73
CA LEU A 27 8.32 2.34 -13.41
C LEU A 27 8.65 0.90 -13.01
N ALA A 28 7.69 0.24 -12.36
CA ALA A 28 7.73 -1.19 -12.08
C ALA A 28 6.66 -1.92 -12.91
N GLY A 29 5.61 -2.44 -12.27
CA GLY A 29 4.49 -3.08 -12.96
C GLY A 29 3.61 -2.18 -13.83
N GLY A 30 3.75 -0.85 -13.71
CA GLY A 30 3.02 0.15 -14.53
C GLY A 30 1.52 0.28 -14.25
N THR A 31 0.92 -0.59 -13.43
CA THR A 31 -0.54 -0.66 -13.20
C THR A 31 -1.15 0.59 -12.57
N THR A 32 -0.36 1.40 -11.86
CA THR A 32 -0.76 2.71 -11.32
C THR A 32 -0.22 3.86 -12.16
N VAL A 33 1.08 3.85 -12.47
CA VAL A 33 1.76 4.99 -13.12
C VAL A 33 1.19 5.23 -14.52
N THR A 34 1.02 4.19 -15.33
CA THR A 34 0.51 4.32 -16.71
C THR A 34 -0.95 4.76 -16.72
N ASP A 35 -1.76 4.30 -15.76
CA ASP A 35 -3.15 4.71 -15.58
C ASP A 35 -3.24 6.21 -15.28
N LEU A 36 -2.50 6.69 -14.27
CA LEU A 36 -2.51 8.10 -13.88
C LEU A 36 -1.88 9.03 -14.92
N ALA A 37 -0.93 8.53 -15.72
CA ALA A 37 -0.36 9.28 -16.83
C ALA A 37 -1.35 9.48 -17.99
N LYS A 38 -2.27 8.53 -18.20
CA LYS A 38 -3.36 8.67 -19.19
C LYS A 38 -4.45 9.63 -18.74
N LEU A 39 -4.62 9.79 -17.44
CA LEU A 39 -5.55 10.75 -16.84
C LEU A 39 -4.94 12.14 -16.64
N ASP A 40 -3.70 12.36 -17.11
CA ASP A 40 -2.90 13.57 -16.92
C ASP A 40 -2.80 14.01 -15.43
N VAL A 41 -2.96 13.05 -14.50
CA VAL A 41 -2.75 13.24 -13.06
C VAL A 41 -1.27 13.17 -12.71
N LEU A 42 -0.55 12.26 -13.36
CA LEU A 42 0.91 12.20 -13.33
C LEU A 42 1.43 12.62 -14.70
N MET A 43 2.30 13.62 -14.75
CA MET A 43 2.93 14.08 -15.99
C MET A 43 4.44 13.90 -15.88
N PRO A 44 4.96 12.66 -15.95
CA PRO A 44 6.40 12.43 -15.88
C PRO A 44 7.10 12.92 -17.14
N ASP A 45 8.23 13.60 -16.96
CA ASP A 45 9.19 13.86 -18.03
C ASP A 45 9.96 12.58 -18.39
N ARG A 46 10.16 11.71 -17.39
CA ARG A 46 10.93 10.47 -17.51
C ARG A 46 10.33 9.31 -16.72
N LEU A 47 10.21 8.16 -17.37
CA LEU A 47 9.97 6.88 -16.72
C LEU A 47 11.28 6.11 -16.60
N VAL A 48 11.63 5.72 -15.37
CA VAL A 48 12.82 4.94 -15.05
C VAL A 48 12.37 3.51 -14.70
N ASP A 49 12.52 2.60 -15.66
CA ASP A 49 12.18 1.19 -15.50
C ASP A 49 13.21 0.48 -14.61
N ILE A 50 12.76 0.14 -13.40
CA ILE A 50 13.56 -0.54 -12.38
C ILE A 50 13.38 -2.06 -12.40
N MET A 51 12.56 -2.61 -13.30
CA MET A 51 12.30 -4.05 -13.36
C MET A 51 13.54 -4.90 -13.66
N GLY A 52 14.59 -4.29 -14.23
CA GLY A 52 15.85 -4.94 -14.56
C GLY A 52 16.86 -5.04 -13.42
N ILE A 53 16.58 -4.46 -12.24
CA ILE A 53 17.52 -4.48 -11.11
C ILE A 53 17.47 -5.87 -10.44
N PRO A 54 18.60 -6.61 -10.38
CA PRO A 54 18.62 -7.95 -9.81
C PRO A 54 18.43 -7.94 -8.29
N GLY A 55 17.87 -9.02 -7.74
CA GLY A 55 17.80 -9.26 -6.30
C GLY A 55 16.70 -8.51 -5.56
N LEU A 56 15.80 -7.82 -6.27
CA LEU A 56 14.68 -7.08 -5.66
C LEU A 56 13.34 -7.83 -5.72
N ASP A 57 13.30 -9.08 -6.20
CA ASP A 57 12.10 -9.91 -6.32
C ASP A 57 12.11 -11.16 -5.42
N GLY A 58 13.19 -11.37 -4.67
CA GLY A 58 13.36 -12.52 -3.78
C GLY A 58 12.37 -12.56 -2.62
N ILE A 59 12.02 -13.77 -2.19
CA ILE A 59 11.22 -14.05 -1.00
C ILE A 59 12.04 -14.99 -0.12
N ALA A 60 12.32 -14.57 1.12
CA ALA A 60 13.19 -15.32 2.02
C ALA A 60 12.72 -15.18 3.47
N VAL A 61 13.13 -16.14 4.29
CA VAL A 61 12.97 -16.08 5.75
C VAL A 61 14.36 -15.93 6.35
N GLU A 62 14.62 -14.78 6.94
CA GLU A 62 15.94 -14.40 7.43
C GLU A 62 15.79 -13.73 8.79
N ALA A 63 16.62 -14.12 9.76
CA ALA A 63 16.61 -13.57 11.12
C ALA A 63 15.20 -13.52 11.77
N GLY A 64 14.38 -14.56 11.55
CA GLY A 64 13.02 -14.64 12.09
C GLY A 64 12.00 -13.70 11.43
N ARG A 65 12.30 -13.16 10.24
CA ARG A 65 11.40 -12.30 9.47
C ARG A 65 11.16 -12.88 8.08
N LEU A 66 9.92 -12.78 7.61
CA LEU A 66 9.57 -13.01 6.21
C LEU A 66 9.89 -11.71 5.45
N ARG A 67 10.88 -11.77 4.55
CA ARG A 67 11.29 -10.66 3.68
C ARG A 67 10.77 -10.91 2.26
N ILE A 68 10.14 -9.89 1.68
CA ILE A 68 9.56 -9.91 0.34
C ILE A 68 10.12 -8.73 -0.46
N GLY A 69 10.80 -9.02 -1.57
CA GLY A 69 11.40 -8.02 -2.44
C GLY A 69 10.37 -7.06 -3.06
N ALA A 70 10.79 -5.80 -3.25
CA ALA A 70 9.96 -4.73 -3.79
C ALA A 70 9.38 -5.01 -5.19
N LEU A 71 10.12 -5.75 -6.01
CA LEU A 71 9.77 -6.11 -7.39
C LEU A 71 9.09 -7.49 -7.51
N ALA A 72 8.94 -8.22 -6.40
CA ALA A 72 8.18 -9.46 -6.38
C ALA A 72 6.75 -9.19 -6.88
N ARG A 73 6.24 -10.01 -7.79
CA ARG A 73 4.89 -9.83 -8.33
C ARG A 73 3.85 -10.27 -7.30
N MET A 74 2.73 -9.56 -7.22
CA MET A 74 1.62 -9.91 -6.32
C MET A 74 1.17 -11.37 -6.52
N ALA A 75 1.11 -11.83 -7.77
CA ALA A 75 0.69 -13.19 -8.09
C ALA A 75 1.66 -14.28 -7.59
N ASP A 76 2.96 -13.99 -7.56
CA ASP A 76 3.98 -14.93 -7.11
C ASP A 76 4.03 -14.98 -5.58
N VAL A 77 3.97 -13.81 -4.94
CA VAL A 77 3.90 -13.68 -3.48
C VAL A 77 2.66 -14.39 -2.92
N ALA A 78 1.50 -14.24 -3.56
CA ALA A 78 0.26 -14.89 -3.13
C ALA A 78 0.30 -16.43 -3.17
N ARG A 79 1.10 -17.01 -4.08
CA ARG A 79 1.26 -18.47 -4.24
C ARG A 79 2.46 -19.03 -3.49
N HIS A 80 3.35 -18.17 -2.97
CA HIS A 80 4.57 -18.61 -2.33
C HIS A 80 4.28 -19.40 -1.04
N GLY A 81 4.84 -20.61 -0.92
CA GLY A 81 4.57 -21.52 0.18
C GLY A 81 4.86 -20.92 1.56
N GLU A 82 6.01 -20.27 1.72
CA GLU A 82 6.37 -19.63 3.00
C GLU A 82 5.48 -18.43 3.32
N VAL A 83 5.00 -17.68 2.34
CA VAL A 83 4.09 -16.54 2.59
C VAL A 83 2.75 -17.08 3.08
N ARG A 84 2.22 -18.12 2.43
CA ARG A 84 0.97 -18.78 2.84
C ARG A 84 1.06 -19.42 4.23
N ARG A 85 2.24 -19.92 4.60
CA ARG A 85 2.49 -20.56 5.89
C ARG A 85 2.72 -19.56 7.02
N LEU A 86 3.52 -18.52 6.78
CA LEU A 86 3.98 -17.59 7.81
C LEU A 86 3.14 -16.32 7.92
N ALA A 87 2.44 -15.94 6.87
CA ALA A 87 1.63 -14.72 6.83
C ALA A 87 0.44 -14.87 5.85
N PRO A 88 -0.50 -15.81 6.10
CA PRO A 88 -1.60 -16.10 5.18
C PRO A 88 -2.46 -14.88 4.82
N ALA A 89 -2.62 -13.89 5.71
CA ALA A 89 -3.31 -12.65 5.39
C ALA A 89 -2.67 -11.89 4.22
N ILE A 90 -1.33 -11.94 4.06
CA ILE A 90 -0.65 -11.30 2.93
C ILE A 90 -1.15 -11.94 1.64
N ALA A 91 -1.11 -13.28 1.54
CA ALA A 91 -1.61 -13.99 0.36
C ALA A 91 -3.09 -13.68 0.08
N ALA A 92 -3.95 -13.73 1.12
CA ALA A 92 -5.37 -13.45 0.98
C ALA A 92 -5.68 -12.02 0.49
N SER A 93 -4.97 -11.01 1.01
CA SER A 93 -5.13 -9.62 0.57
C SER A 93 -4.75 -9.42 -0.90
N LEU A 94 -3.70 -10.11 -1.34
CA LEU A 94 -3.27 -10.08 -2.73
C LEU A 94 -4.28 -10.77 -3.64
N GLU A 95 -4.80 -11.94 -3.27
CA GLU A 95 -5.81 -12.68 -4.05
C GLU A 95 -7.13 -11.90 -4.20
N CYS A 96 -7.51 -11.12 -3.17
CA CYS A 96 -8.70 -10.27 -3.16
C CYS A 96 -8.55 -8.96 -3.95
N ALA A 97 -7.33 -8.61 -4.36
CA ALA A 97 -7.01 -7.34 -5.02
C ALA A 97 -7.04 -7.46 -6.55
N ALA A 98 -7.71 -6.50 -7.20
CA ALA A 98 -7.72 -6.33 -8.66
C ALA A 98 -8.09 -7.61 -9.45
N SER A 99 -7.51 -7.79 -10.63
CA SER A 99 -7.63 -8.98 -11.49
C SER A 99 -6.34 -9.78 -11.53
N ALA A 100 -6.40 -11.02 -12.03
CA ALA A 100 -5.22 -11.86 -12.19
C ALA A 100 -4.15 -11.20 -13.07
N GLN A 101 -4.55 -10.53 -14.15
CA GLN A 101 -3.65 -9.82 -15.06
C GLN A 101 -2.93 -8.68 -14.35
N ILE A 102 -3.66 -7.88 -13.57
CA ILE A 102 -3.06 -6.80 -12.77
C ILE A 102 -2.09 -7.41 -11.74
N ARG A 103 -2.43 -8.53 -11.09
CA ARG A 103 -1.55 -9.18 -10.11
C ARG A 103 -0.28 -9.78 -10.71
N ASN A 104 -0.33 -10.22 -11.96
CA ASN A 104 0.84 -10.71 -12.69
C ASN A 104 1.81 -9.57 -13.06
N MET A 105 1.32 -8.32 -13.09
CA MET A 105 2.12 -7.14 -13.40
C MET A 105 2.54 -6.37 -12.14
N ALA A 106 1.63 -6.16 -11.20
CA ALA A 106 1.85 -5.32 -10.04
C ALA A 106 2.92 -5.92 -9.12
N THR A 107 3.84 -5.07 -8.69
CA THR A 107 4.91 -5.42 -7.75
C THR A 107 4.53 -5.03 -6.32
N MET A 108 5.19 -5.60 -5.32
CA MET A 108 4.91 -5.31 -3.91
C MET A 108 5.08 -3.82 -3.57
N ALA A 109 6.20 -3.19 -3.95
CA ALA A 109 6.40 -1.77 -3.71
C ALA A 109 5.41 -0.91 -4.52
N GLY A 110 5.17 -1.25 -5.79
CA GLY A 110 4.19 -0.52 -6.61
C GLY A 110 2.75 -0.62 -6.07
N ASN A 111 2.41 -1.71 -5.39
CA ASN A 111 1.12 -1.87 -4.72
C ASN A 111 1.02 -1.00 -3.46
N ILE A 112 2.07 -0.99 -2.61
CA ILE A 112 2.12 -0.13 -1.41
C ILE A 112 2.04 1.35 -1.78
N LEU A 113 2.71 1.75 -2.87
CA LEU A 113 2.79 3.14 -3.34
C LEU A 113 1.65 3.52 -4.30
N GLN A 114 0.57 2.73 -4.38
CA GLN A 114 -0.56 3.06 -5.24
C GLN A 114 -1.30 4.32 -4.73
N ARG A 115 -1.92 5.04 -5.67
CA ARG A 115 -2.64 6.29 -5.38
C ARG A 115 -4.13 6.05 -5.12
N THR A 116 -4.77 7.02 -4.46
CA THR A 116 -6.22 7.03 -4.19
C THR A 116 -7.09 6.87 -5.43
N ARG A 117 -8.32 6.37 -5.22
CA ARG A 117 -9.36 6.21 -6.24
C ARG A 117 -10.41 7.31 -6.22
N CYS A 118 -10.21 8.36 -5.42
CA CYS A 118 -11.03 9.57 -5.41
C CYS A 118 -11.27 10.08 -6.85
N ALA A 119 -12.54 10.16 -7.26
CA ALA A 119 -12.90 10.57 -8.63
C ALA A 119 -12.41 11.99 -8.94
N TYR A 120 -12.53 12.91 -7.98
CA TYR A 120 -12.04 14.29 -8.08
C TYR A 120 -10.52 14.36 -8.28
N PHE A 121 -9.76 13.49 -7.61
CA PHE A 121 -8.31 13.39 -7.80
C PHE A 121 -7.95 12.90 -9.21
N ARG A 122 -8.77 12.00 -9.77
CA ARG A 122 -8.49 11.29 -11.03
C ARG A 122 -8.97 11.99 -12.29
N ASP A 123 -9.70 13.09 -12.15
CA ASP A 123 -10.16 13.92 -13.27
C ASP A 123 -9.73 15.39 -13.07
N PRO A 124 -8.46 15.71 -13.37
CA PRO A 124 -7.92 17.04 -13.18
C PRO A 124 -8.55 18.09 -14.10
N ALA A 125 -9.12 17.68 -15.24
CA ALA A 125 -9.75 18.58 -16.20
C ALA A 125 -11.08 19.14 -15.66
N SER A 126 -11.92 18.28 -15.07
CA SER A 126 -13.20 18.71 -14.52
C SER A 126 -13.08 19.31 -13.11
N TYR A 127 -12.12 18.84 -12.31
CA TYR A 127 -12.03 19.20 -10.89
C TYR A 127 -10.65 19.76 -10.54
N PRO A 128 -10.34 21.03 -10.87
CA PRO A 128 -9.02 21.60 -10.63
C PRO A 128 -8.64 21.66 -9.13
N ALA A 129 -9.62 21.82 -8.23
CA ALA A 129 -9.44 21.87 -6.78
C ALA A 129 -9.12 20.50 -6.17
N CYS A 130 -7.84 20.20 -5.97
CA CYS A 130 -7.38 19.00 -5.27
C CYS A 130 -6.01 19.22 -4.61
N ASN A 131 -5.99 19.43 -3.29
CA ASN A 131 -4.77 19.61 -2.48
C ASN A 131 -3.76 18.45 -2.65
N ARG A 132 -4.24 17.24 -2.96
CA ARG A 132 -3.40 16.06 -3.20
C ARG A 132 -2.68 16.07 -4.56
N ARG A 133 -3.13 16.86 -5.53
CA ARG A 133 -2.39 17.16 -6.77
C ARG A 133 -1.61 18.46 -6.66
N THR A 134 -2.25 19.50 -6.13
CA THR A 134 -1.69 20.85 -6.02
C THR A 134 -2.04 21.41 -4.65
N PRO A 135 -1.09 21.42 -3.69
CA PRO A 135 -1.33 21.96 -2.36
C PRO A 135 -1.89 23.38 -2.40
N GLY A 136 -2.90 23.65 -1.57
CA GLY A 136 -3.58 24.95 -1.50
C GLY A 136 -4.71 25.15 -2.53
N SER A 137 -4.90 24.25 -3.50
CA SER A 137 -5.99 24.36 -4.49
C SER A 137 -7.39 24.01 -3.94
N GLY A 138 -7.49 23.52 -2.71
CA GLY A 138 -8.75 23.10 -2.09
C GLY A 138 -9.09 21.63 -2.35
N CYS A 139 -10.26 21.17 -1.89
CA CYS A 139 -10.69 19.77 -2.05
C CYS A 139 -12.10 19.69 -2.63
N ALA A 140 -12.22 19.38 -3.93
CA ALA A 140 -13.52 19.25 -4.60
C ALA A 140 -14.39 18.09 -4.07
N ALA A 141 -13.84 17.17 -3.27
CA ALA A 141 -14.62 16.13 -2.62
C ALA A 141 -15.47 16.65 -1.45
N ILE A 142 -15.02 17.71 -0.77
CA ILE A 142 -15.73 18.29 0.36
C ILE A 142 -16.98 18.99 -0.17
N GLY A 143 -18.16 18.59 0.33
CA GLY A 143 -19.46 19.02 -0.19
C GLY A 143 -19.90 18.30 -1.48
N GLY A 144 -19.10 17.36 -1.98
CA GLY A 144 -19.40 16.53 -3.13
C GLY A 144 -19.94 15.13 -2.77
N VAL A 145 -19.78 14.18 -3.68
CA VAL A 145 -20.14 12.77 -3.50
C VAL A 145 -19.00 12.04 -2.79
N THR A 146 -19.24 11.68 -1.52
CA THR A 146 -18.20 11.18 -0.62
C THR A 146 -18.25 9.68 -0.33
N HIS A 147 -19.08 8.89 -1.03
CA HIS A 147 -19.27 7.45 -0.74
C HIS A 147 -17.96 6.62 -0.68
N ASN A 148 -16.95 6.96 -1.50
CA ASN A 148 -15.64 6.28 -1.56
C ASN A 148 -14.53 7.00 -0.76
N HIS A 149 -14.88 7.92 0.13
CA HIS A 149 -13.91 8.72 0.88
C HIS A 149 -13.73 8.21 2.31
N ALA A 150 -12.60 8.58 2.92
CA ALA A 150 -12.29 8.19 4.26
C ALA A 150 -13.24 8.83 5.29
N ILE A 151 -13.43 8.14 6.40
CA ILE A 151 -14.07 8.62 7.63
C ILE A 151 -13.07 8.73 8.78
N LEU A 152 -11.89 8.11 8.66
CA LEU A 152 -10.80 8.15 9.63
C LEU A 152 -9.57 8.88 9.05
N GLY A 153 -8.95 9.73 9.87
CA GLY A 153 -7.76 10.48 9.49
C GLY A 153 -8.01 11.52 8.40
N VAL A 154 -9.25 12.00 8.25
CA VAL A 154 -9.60 13.08 7.32
C VAL A 154 -9.17 14.43 7.86
N THR A 155 -8.88 15.37 6.95
CA THR A 155 -8.59 16.77 7.29
C THR A 155 -9.43 17.68 6.40
N ASP A 156 -9.50 18.97 6.75
CA ASP A 156 -10.11 19.99 5.88
C ASP A 156 -9.38 20.14 4.53
N ALA A 157 -8.15 19.62 4.43
CA ALA A 157 -7.39 19.63 3.21
C ALA A 157 -7.70 18.41 2.31
N CYS A 158 -7.99 17.24 2.86
CA CYS A 158 -8.22 16.03 2.09
C CYS A 158 -8.92 14.92 2.88
N MET A 159 -9.91 14.28 2.23
CA MET A 159 -10.62 13.10 2.75
C MET A 159 -10.45 11.85 1.88
N ALA A 160 -9.46 11.82 0.97
CA ALA A 160 -9.25 10.70 0.07
C ALA A 160 -8.77 9.45 0.83
N SER A 161 -9.42 8.32 0.62
CA SER A 161 -9.04 7.03 1.21
C SER A 161 -7.81 6.43 0.51
N TYR A 162 -7.03 5.65 1.27
CA TYR A 162 -5.99 4.78 0.72
C TYR A 162 -6.62 3.43 0.28
N PRO A 163 -6.43 2.99 -0.98
CA PRO A 163 -7.23 1.89 -1.54
C PRO A 163 -6.56 0.51 -1.45
N GLY A 164 -5.30 0.42 -1.05
CA GLY A 164 -4.52 -0.82 -1.19
C GLY A 164 -4.79 -1.86 -0.12
N ASP A 165 -5.27 -3.04 -0.52
CA ASP A 165 -5.55 -4.16 0.40
C ASP A 165 -4.31 -4.64 1.16
N LEU A 166 -3.17 -4.77 0.46
CA LEU A 166 -1.92 -5.30 1.03
C LEU A 166 -1.42 -4.48 2.22
N ALA A 167 -1.40 -3.15 2.09
CA ALA A 167 -0.81 -2.31 3.13
C ALA A 167 -1.65 -2.31 4.43
N ILE A 168 -2.93 -2.68 4.36
CA ILE A 168 -3.77 -2.92 5.55
C ILE A 168 -3.24 -4.13 6.33
N VAL A 169 -2.95 -5.23 5.63
CA VAL A 169 -2.36 -6.41 6.25
C VAL A 169 -0.95 -6.12 6.77
N LEU A 170 -0.14 -5.40 6.00
CA LEU A 170 1.20 -5.02 6.45
C LEU A 170 1.15 -4.16 7.72
N ALA A 171 0.20 -3.23 7.83
CA ALA A 171 -0.03 -2.48 9.06
C ALA A 171 -0.47 -3.39 10.21
N ALA A 172 -1.31 -4.41 9.93
CA ALA A 172 -1.70 -5.38 10.95
C ALA A 172 -0.53 -6.25 11.45
N LEU A 173 0.47 -6.50 10.59
CA LEU A 173 1.63 -7.32 10.87
C LEU A 173 2.87 -6.51 11.31
N ASP A 174 2.70 -5.22 11.60
CA ASP A 174 3.77 -4.30 11.99
C ASP A 174 4.97 -4.36 11.04
N ALA A 175 4.65 -4.35 9.73
CA ALA A 175 5.65 -4.50 8.69
C ALA A 175 6.65 -3.34 8.68
N VAL A 176 7.88 -3.68 8.28
CA VAL A 176 8.94 -2.71 8.00
C VAL A 176 9.11 -2.62 6.48
N VAL A 177 9.05 -1.42 5.96
CA VAL A 177 9.39 -1.09 4.57
C VAL A 177 10.87 -0.73 4.52
N HIS A 178 11.62 -1.49 3.75
CA HIS A 178 13.05 -1.29 3.55
C HIS A 178 13.26 -0.47 2.29
N THR A 179 14.06 0.59 2.39
CA THR A 179 14.51 1.37 1.24
C THR A 179 16.00 1.14 0.98
N ASP A 180 16.54 1.79 -0.04
CA ASP A 180 17.98 1.86 -0.29
C ASP A 180 18.68 2.89 0.62
N ALA A 181 17.97 3.48 1.58
CA ALA A 181 18.48 4.47 2.52
C ALA A 181 18.21 4.13 3.99
N ARG A 182 17.05 3.56 4.30
CA ARG A 182 16.57 3.37 5.68
C ARG A 182 15.44 2.35 5.76
N ASP A 183 15.13 1.99 7.00
CA ASP A 183 13.95 1.21 7.35
C ASP A 183 12.85 2.13 7.88
N ILE A 184 11.60 1.87 7.48
CA ILE A 184 10.43 2.68 7.81
C ILE A 184 9.33 1.75 8.30
N ALA A 185 8.77 1.98 9.49
CA ALA A 185 7.57 1.26 9.90
C ALA A 185 6.41 1.61 8.95
N ILE A 186 5.64 0.62 8.49
CA ILE A 186 4.59 0.86 7.48
C ILE A 186 3.57 1.92 7.91
N GLY A 187 3.30 2.06 9.23
CA GLY A 187 2.42 3.09 9.77
C GLY A 187 2.93 4.52 9.59
N ASP A 188 4.25 4.69 9.48
CA ASP A 188 4.92 5.98 9.34
C ASP A 188 5.25 6.32 7.88
N LEU A 189 5.02 5.39 6.95
CA LEU A 189 5.32 5.59 5.53
C LEU A 189 4.44 6.68 4.90
N PHE A 190 3.16 6.75 5.27
CA PHE A 190 2.16 7.56 4.59
C PHE A 190 2.15 9.00 5.13
N ALA A 191 2.24 9.96 4.21
CA ALA A 191 2.26 11.39 4.54
C ALA A 191 0.88 11.91 4.96
N GLU A 192 0.88 13.08 5.59
CA GLU A 192 -0.36 13.74 6.02
C GLU A 192 -1.28 14.09 4.83
N PRO A 193 -2.61 13.92 4.95
CA PRO A 193 -3.54 14.18 3.87
C PRO A 193 -3.50 15.64 3.39
N GLY A 194 -3.29 15.83 2.09
CA GLY A 194 -3.28 17.16 1.46
C GLY A 194 -1.93 17.88 1.50
N SER A 195 -0.87 17.23 2.00
CA SER A 195 0.51 17.74 1.98
C SER A 195 1.15 17.87 0.59
N GLY A 196 0.52 17.30 -0.45
CA GLY A 196 1.06 17.24 -1.80
C GLY A 196 1.95 16.02 -2.07
N THR A 197 2.35 15.30 -1.03
CA THR A 197 3.00 13.99 -1.13
C THR A 197 2.11 12.89 -0.56
N GLU A 198 2.37 11.65 -0.95
CA GLU A 198 1.62 10.48 -0.50
C GLU A 198 2.36 9.70 0.59
N THR A 199 3.69 9.76 0.54
CA THR A 199 4.59 9.09 1.46
C THR A 199 5.72 10.02 1.87
N ILE A 200 6.46 9.61 2.90
CA ILE A 200 7.63 10.33 3.42
C ILE A 200 8.93 9.98 2.66
N LEU A 201 8.83 9.24 1.55
CA LEU A 201 10.00 8.86 0.75
C LEU A 201 10.65 10.11 0.16
N ALA A 202 11.97 10.19 0.27
CA ALA A 202 12.73 11.25 -0.38
C ALA A 202 12.73 11.08 -1.90
N ALA A 203 13.02 12.17 -2.61
CA ALA A 203 13.21 12.10 -4.06
C ALA A 203 14.32 11.10 -4.41
N GLY A 204 14.00 10.13 -5.28
CA GLY A 204 14.92 9.07 -5.67
C GLY A 204 15.14 7.95 -4.63
N GLU A 205 14.48 7.99 -3.47
CA GLU A 205 14.49 6.89 -2.50
C GLU A 205 13.68 5.71 -3.05
N ILE A 206 14.28 4.51 -3.03
CA ILE A 206 13.69 3.31 -3.65
C ILE A 206 13.37 2.30 -2.56
N VAL A 207 12.10 1.86 -2.51
CA VAL A 207 11.72 0.70 -1.71
C VAL A 207 12.37 -0.55 -2.30
N THR A 208 13.14 -1.28 -1.48
CA THR A 208 13.87 -2.49 -1.89
C THR A 208 13.16 -3.76 -1.43
N ALA A 209 12.41 -3.70 -0.32
CA ALA A 209 11.62 -4.81 0.18
C ALA A 209 10.61 -4.38 1.25
N VAL A 210 9.78 -5.32 1.69
CA VAL A 210 9.01 -5.27 2.92
C VAL A 210 9.31 -6.50 3.77
N SER A 211 9.30 -6.38 5.09
CA SER A 211 9.41 -7.53 5.99
C SER A 211 8.39 -7.51 7.12
N VAL A 212 7.96 -8.70 7.53
CA VAL A 212 7.10 -8.92 8.71
C VAL A 212 7.77 -9.95 9.62
N ALA A 213 7.45 -9.92 10.91
CA ALA A 213 7.90 -10.98 11.83
C ALA A 213 7.30 -12.33 11.41
N ALA A 214 8.11 -13.39 11.42
CA ALA A 214 7.65 -14.76 11.21
C ALA A 214 7.20 -15.39 12.54
N ASP A 215 6.28 -14.70 13.23
CA ASP A 215 5.77 -15.08 14.54
C ASP A 215 4.41 -15.81 14.46
N ALA A 216 3.93 -16.31 15.60
CA ALA A 216 2.69 -17.08 15.65
C ALA A 216 1.44 -16.22 15.43
N GLY A 217 1.53 -14.89 15.58
CA GLY A 217 0.46 -13.94 15.28
C GLY A 217 0.32 -13.72 13.78
N ALA A 218 1.45 -13.53 13.08
CA ALA A 218 1.51 -13.45 11.62
C ALA A 218 1.01 -14.74 10.97
N ALA A 219 1.42 -15.90 11.49
CA ALA A 219 0.95 -17.20 11.01
C ALA A 219 -0.57 -17.42 11.24
N ARG A 220 -1.15 -16.76 12.25
CA ARG A 220 -2.59 -16.78 12.57
C ARG A 220 -3.24 -15.44 12.20
N SER A 221 -3.13 -15.10 10.92
CA SER A 221 -3.69 -13.87 10.36
C SER A 221 -4.76 -14.12 9.31
N SER A 222 -5.69 -13.19 9.18
CA SER A 222 -6.77 -13.22 8.18
C SER A 222 -7.02 -11.83 7.59
N TYR A 223 -7.61 -11.80 6.39
CA TYR A 223 -8.03 -10.59 5.71
C TYR A 223 -9.46 -10.76 5.17
N LEU A 224 -10.34 -9.81 5.51
CA LEU A 224 -11.71 -9.77 5.04
C LEU A 224 -11.95 -8.48 4.26
N LYS A 225 -12.61 -8.58 3.10
CA LYS A 225 -12.92 -7.45 2.23
C LYS A 225 -14.40 -7.43 1.88
N VAL A 226 -15.06 -6.32 2.18
CA VAL A 226 -16.44 -6.02 1.79
C VAL A 226 -16.42 -5.05 0.61
N ARG A 227 -17.27 -5.30 -0.37
CA ARG A 227 -17.35 -4.58 -1.65
C ARG A 227 -18.70 -4.83 -2.32
N ASP A 228 -19.08 -3.96 -3.25
CA ASP A 228 -20.41 -3.97 -3.89
C ASP A 228 -20.57 -5.16 -4.84
N ARG A 229 -19.50 -5.58 -5.51
CA ARG A 229 -19.45 -6.78 -6.36
C ARG A 229 -18.40 -7.79 -5.91
N GLN A 230 -18.61 -9.05 -6.26
CA GLN A 230 -17.82 -10.16 -5.73
C GLN A 230 -16.31 -10.09 -6.01
N SER A 231 -15.87 -9.43 -7.09
CA SER A 231 -14.46 -9.35 -7.50
C SER A 231 -14.17 -8.09 -8.34
N TYR A 232 -12.88 -7.81 -8.57
CA TYR A 232 -12.41 -6.65 -9.33
C TYR A 232 -12.99 -5.33 -8.79
N GLU A 233 -12.90 -5.13 -7.49
CA GLU A 233 -13.35 -3.88 -6.85
C GLU A 233 -12.51 -3.59 -5.62
N PHE A 234 -12.37 -2.30 -5.32
CA PHE A 234 -11.74 -1.83 -4.09
C PHE A 234 -12.64 -2.14 -2.88
N ALA A 235 -12.07 -2.09 -1.68
CA ALA A 235 -12.83 -2.33 -0.47
C ALA A 235 -13.75 -1.14 -0.20
N ALA A 236 -15.04 -1.38 0.03
CA ALA A 236 -15.87 -0.44 0.77
C ALA A 236 -15.35 -0.35 2.21
N VAL A 237 -15.12 -1.52 2.82
CA VAL A 237 -14.41 -1.68 4.09
C VAL A 237 -13.61 -2.99 4.04
N SER A 238 -12.44 -3.01 4.66
CA SER A 238 -11.71 -4.26 4.92
C SER A 238 -11.10 -4.30 6.31
N VAL A 239 -10.85 -5.51 6.80
CA VAL A 239 -10.23 -5.76 8.10
C VAL A 239 -9.11 -6.77 7.92
N ALA A 240 -7.93 -6.45 8.44
CA ALA A 240 -6.84 -7.37 8.66
C ALA A 240 -6.74 -7.66 10.16
N LEU A 241 -6.65 -8.95 10.50
CA LEU A 241 -6.54 -9.42 11.88
C LEU A 241 -5.35 -10.37 11.98
N ALA A 242 -4.51 -10.20 13.00
CA ALA A 242 -3.48 -11.15 13.40
C ALA A 242 -3.62 -11.44 14.89
N VAL A 243 -3.56 -12.71 15.28
CA VAL A 243 -3.82 -13.14 16.67
C VAL A 243 -2.82 -14.18 17.16
N ASP A 244 -2.27 -13.98 18.35
CA ASP A 244 -1.62 -15.01 19.12
C ASP A 244 -2.28 -15.08 20.51
N LEU A 245 -3.17 -16.06 20.66
CA LEU A 245 -3.89 -16.33 21.91
C LEU A 245 -3.13 -17.30 22.83
N THR A 246 -1.94 -17.76 22.44
CA THR A 246 -1.14 -18.73 23.23
C THR A 246 -0.22 -18.07 24.25
N ARG A 247 -0.12 -16.74 24.22
CA ARG A 247 0.65 -15.94 25.18
C ARG A 247 -0.19 -15.63 26.42
N ASP A 248 0.46 -15.48 27.58
CA ASP A 248 -0.19 -15.02 28.82
C ASP A 248 -0.92 -13.69 28.62
N GLN A 249 -0.32 -12.79 27.83
CA GLN A 249 -0.97 -11.61 27.29
C GLN A 249 -1.21 -11.82 25.79
N PRO A 250 -2.47 -12.01 25.35
CA PRO A 250 -2.79 -12.21 23.95
C PRO A 250 -2.24 -11.09 23.06
N ASP A 251 -1.60 -11.46 21.97
CA ASP A 251 -1.23 -10.54 20.92
C ASP A 251 -2.40 -10.44 19.94
N ILE A 252 -3.00 -9.26 19.83
CA ILE A 252 -4.15 -9.02 18.96
C ILE A 252 -3.87 -7.73 18.23
N ARG A 253 -3.99 -7.81 16.90
CA ARG A 253 -3.53 -6.82 15.95
C ARG A 253 -4.61 -6.63 14.91
N VAL A 254 -5.25 -5.45 14.89
CA VAL A 254 -6.35 -5.12 13.97
C VAL A 254 -6.01 -3.89 13.14
N ALA A 255 -6.16 -3.99 11.82
CA ALA A 255 -6.09 -2.84 10.92
C ALA A 255 -7.28 -2.82 9.95
N VAL A 256 -7.70 -1.63 9.52
CA VAL A 256 -8.84 -1.45 8.60
C VAL A 256 -8.47 -0.68 7.36
N GLY A 257 -9.14 -0.99 6.26
CA GLY A 257 -8.99 -0.37 4.94
C GLY A 257 -10.30 0.10 4.33
N GLY A 258 -10.21 0.88 3.25
CA GLY A 258 -11.35 1.52 2.58
C GLY A 258 -11.91 2.75 3.30
N VAL A 259 -11.75 2.83 4.62
CA VAL A 259 -12.37 3.84 5.49
C VAL A 259 -11.43 4.93 5.99
N ALA A 260 -10.14 4.88 5.65
CA ALA A 260 -9.13 5.76 6.21
C ALA A 260 -8.19 6.33 5.14
N THR A 261 -7.57 7.47 5.44
CA THR A 261 -6.62 8.15 4.54
C THR A 261 -5.30 7.40 4.34
N ARG A 262 -5.02 6.41 5.19
CA ARG A 262 -3.89 5.48 5.17
C ARG A 262 -4.32 4.13 5.78
N PRO A 263 -3.55 3.04 5.68
CA PRO A 263 -3.78 1.83 6.47
C PRO A 263 -3.94 2.17 7.96
N TRP A 264 -5.05 1.77 8.57
CA TRP A 264 -5.42 2.30 9.88
C TRP A 264 -5.40 1.21 10.96
N ARG A 265 -4.42 1.30 11.86
CA ARG A 265 -4.34 0.45 13.06
C ARG A 265 -5.45 0.82 14.04
N LEU A 266 -6.02 -0.16 14.76
CA LEU A 266 -7.05 0.07 15.77
C LEU A 266 -6.59 -0.33 17.19
N PRO A 267 -5.62 0.37 17.82
CA PRO A 267 -5.12 0.01 19.15
C PRO A 267 -6.20 -0.04 20.24
N ALA A 268 -7.22 0.83 20.15
CA ALA A 268 -8.33 0.83 21.10
C ALA A 268 -9.17 -0.46 21.01
N VAL A 269 -9.39 -0.97 19.80
CA VAL A 269 -10.08 -2.26 19.59
C VAL A 269 -9.19 -3.39 20.07
N GLU A 270 -7.91 -3.38 19.72
CA GLU A 270 -6.95 -4.38 20.18
C GLU A 270 -6.91 -4.46 21.72
N ALA A 271 -6.87 -3.32 22.41
CA ALA A 271 -6.89 -3.25 23.87
C ALA A 271 -8.19 -3.81 24.46
N ALA A 272 -9.34 -3.47 23.87
CA ALA A 272 -10.63 -3.99 24.30
C ALA A 272 -10.73 -5.52 24.14
N LEU A 273 -10.19 -6.07 23.05
CA LEU A 273 -10.17 -7.51 22.80
C LEU A 273 -9.27 -8.27 23.78
N ARG A 274 -8.15 -7.66 24.20
CA ARG A 274 -7.24 -8.25 25.21
C ARG A 274 -7.81 -8.23 26.63
N ALA A 275 -8.82 -7.40 26.90
CA ALA A 275 -9.38 -7.20 28.25
C ALA A 275 -10.28 -8.35 28.75
N GLY A 276 -10.36 -9.49 28.05
CA GLY A 276 -10.90 -10.70 28.64
C GLY A 276 -10.93 -11.86 27.64
N PRO A 277 -11.57 -12.99 28.00
CA PRO A 277 -11.42 -14.21 27.25
C PRO A 277 -11.97 -14.08 25.83
N PRO A 278 -11.31 -14.69 24.83
CA PRO A 278 -11.82 -14.74 23.47
C PRO A 278 -13.16 -15.50 23.45
N SER A 279 -14.20 -14.87 22.89
CA SER A 279 -15.52 -15.46 22.68
C SER A 279 -16.07 -15.03 21.32
N ARG A 280 -17.06 -15.74 20.79
CA ARG A 280 -17.74 -15.36 19.52
C ARG A 280 -18.41 -13.98 19.58
N GLU A 281 -18.79 -13.53 20.76
CA GLU A 281 -19.40 -12.20 20.95
C GLU A 281 -18.34 -11.10 21.06
N ARG A 282 -17.09 -11.46 21.39
CA ARG A 282 -15.97 -10.53 21.52
C ARG A 282 -15.08 -10.48 20.28
N LEU A 283 -14.88 -11.58 19.55
CA LEU A 283 -14.06 -11.71 18.34
C LEU A 283 -14.92 -11.82 17.08
#